data_AF-A0AAU8YT36-F1
#
_entry.id   AF-A0AAU8YT36-F1
#
_cell.length_a   1.000
_cell.length_b   1.000
_cell.length_c   1.000
_cell.angle_alpha   90.00
_cell.angle_beta   90.00
_cell.angle_gamma   90.00
#
_symmetry.space_group_name_H-M   'P 1'
#
loop_
_entity.id
_entity.type
_entity.pdbx_description
1 polymer ?
#
loop_
_entity_poly.entity_id
_entity_poly.type
_entity_poly.pdbx_seq_one_letter_code
_entity_poly.pdbx_strand_id
1 'polypeptide(L)'
;MLKISVIELLIRILPECFLTIFIIQAFSNNKLNKTKYVLSSILLAIIIYLIRLLPIHYGVHTILNLIAIVLICTFINEVTPIKAITYSLILMSFLALSEALNLYFIYKVFSENIPDIFKNPLKKSITGMPSIIVLVIVFLFIFRLKNRRVKDVFY
;
A
#
# COMPACT_ATOMS: atom_id res chain seq x y z
N MET A 1 -0.74 -9.45 19.61
CA MET A 1 -2.13 -9.02 19.88
C MET A 1 -2.61 -8.00 18.85
N LEU A 2 -2.75 -8.41 17.59
CA LEU A 2 -3.49 -7.64 16.56
C LEU A 2 -4.25 -8.67 15.73
N LYS A 3 -5.42 -9.12 16.21
CA LYS A 3 -6.37 -9.83 15.36
C LYS A 3 -6.87 -8.82 14.33
N ILE A 4 -6.23 -8.80 13.17
CA ILE A 4 -6.71 -8.04 12.03
C ILE A 4 -8.04 -8.67 11.65
N SER A 5 -9.10 -7.89 11.73
CA SER A 5 -10.41 -8.33 11.27
C SER A 5 -10.37 -8.48 9.75
N VAL A 6 -11.08 -9.47 9.22
CA VAL A 6 -11.31 -9.63 7.77
C VAL A 6 -11.85 -8.32 7.15
N ILE A 7 -12.55 -7.51 7.96
CA ILE A 7 -13.06 -6.20 7.59
C ILE A 7 -11.92 -5.20 7.34
N GLU A 8 -10.86 -5.20 8.16
CA GLU A 8 -9.69 -4.33 7.93
C GLU A 8 -8.95 -4.71 6.64
N LEU A 9 -8.93 -6.01 6.32
CA LEU A 9 -8.36 -6.49 5.07
C LEU A 9 -9.11 -5.93 3.86
N LEU A 10 -10.43 -6.05 3.87
CA LEU A 10 -11.25 -5.62 2.74
C LEU A 10 -11.25 -4.10 2.58
N ILE A 11 -11.30 -3.37 3.68
CA ILE A 11 -11.50 -1.92 3.66
C ILE A 11 -10.18 -1.15 3.50
N ARG A 12 -9.06 -1.68 4.02
CA ARG A 12 -7.77 -0.99 4.01
C ARG A 12 -6.73 -1.68 3.14
N ILE A 13 -6.47 -2.97 3.38
CA ILE A 13 -5.38 -3.70 2.72
C ILE A 13 -5.66 -3.85 1.23
N LEU A 14 -6.91 -4.15 0.83
CA LEU A 14 -7.27 -4.26 -0.58
C LEU A 14 -7.01 -2.95 -1.35
N PRO A 15 -7.59 -1.79 -1.00
CA PRO A 15 -7.32 -0.53 -1.69
C PRO A 15 -5.83 -0.18 -1.75
N GLU A 16 -5.10 -0.43 -0.66
CA GLU A 16 -3.66 -0.22 -0.57
C GLU A 16 -2.89 -1.08 -1.58
N CYS A 17 -3.20 -2.38 -1.69
CA CYS A 17 -2.57 -3.28 -2.66
C CYS A 17 -2.86 -2.88 -4.11
N PHE A 18 -4.10 -2.47 -4.40
CA PHE A 18 -4.48 -1.98 -5.73
C PHE A 18 -3.69 -0.72 -6.11
N LEU A 19 -3.55 0.23 -5.17
CA LEU A 19 -2.77 1.45 -5.39
C LEU A 19 -1.29 1.17 -5.56
N THR A 20 -0.70 0.33 -4.70
CA THR A 20 0.73 0.01 -4.74
C THR A 20 1.14 -0.58 -6.09
N ILE A 21 0.38 -1.56 -6.58
CA ILE A 21 0.67 -2.20 -7.86
C ILE A 21 0.48 -1.21 -9.02
N PHE A 22 -0.59 -0.42 -8.97
CA PHE A 22 -0.87 0.58 -10.00
C PHE A 22 0.28 1.59 -10.12
N ILE A 23 0.75 2.12 -8.99
CA ILE A 23 1.84 3.08 -8.95
C ILE A 23 3.13 2.45 -9.52
N ILE A 24 3.54 1.27 -9.06
CA ILE A 24 4.79 0.64 -9.53
C ILE A 24 4.78 0.44 -11.05
N GLN A 25 3.67 -0.07 -11.60
CA GLN A 25 3.55 -0.30 -13.03
C GLN A 25 3.53 1.00 -13.82
N ALA A 26 2.78 1.99 -13.34
CA ALA A 26 2.63 3.26 -14.01
C ALA A 26 3.95 4.08 -14.00
N PHE A 27 4.80 3.90 -12.98
CA PHE A 27 6.19 4.41 -13.00
C PHE A 27 7.13 3.59 -13.87
N SER A 28 6.93 2.28 -13.97
CA SER A 28 7.73 1.39 -14.81
C SER A 28 7.51 1.60 -16.32
N ASN A 29 6.55 2.43 -16.74
CA ASN A 29 6.16 2.68 -18.13
C ASN A 29 5.73 1.41 -18.90
N ASN A 30 5.41 0.31 -18.20
CA ASN A 30 4.88 -0.88 -18.83
C ASN A 30 3.38 -0.71 -19.07
N LYS A 31 2.90 -1.15 -20.24
CA LYS A 31 1.46 -1.19 -20.53
C LYS A 31 0.79 -2.20 -19.62
N LEU A 32 -0.31 -1.78 -19.00
CA LEU A 32 -1.06 -2.59 -18.05
C LEU A 32 -2.14 -3.41 -18.72
N ASN A 33 -2.08 -4.72 -18.51
CA ASN A 33 -3.22 -5.59 -18.73
C ASN A 33 -4.12 -5.59 -17.48
N LYS A 34 -5.40 -5.24 -17.66
CA LYS A 34 -6.40 -5.18 -16.59
C LYS A 34 -6.54 -6.50 -15.84
N THR A 35 -6.41 -7.64 -16.52
CA THR A 35 -6.53 -8.96 -15.88
C THR A 35 -5.34 -9.26 -14.98
N LYS A 36 -4.11 -9.02 -15.47
CA LYS A 36 -2.87 -9.17 -14.68
C LYS A 36 -2.83 -8.21 -13.49
N TYR A 37 -3.32 -6.98 -13.67
CA TYR A 37 -3.45 -5.99 -12.60
C TYR A 37 -4.35 -6.48 -11.46
N VAL A 38 -5.60 -6.87 -11.77
CA VAL A 38 -6.55 -7.35 -10.74
C VAL A 38 -6.02 -8.62 -10.07
N LEU A 39 -5.47 -9.56 -10.84
CA LEU A 39 -4.89 -10.80 -10.30
C LEU A 39 -3.75 -10.50 -9.32
N SER A 40 -2.80 -9.64 -9.71
CA SER A 40 -1.65 -9.30 -8.87
C SER A 40 -2.06 -8.56 -7.59
N SER A 41 -3.06 -7.67 -7.65
CA SER A 41 -3.55 -6.94 -6.47
C SER A 41 -4.26 -7.84 -5.46
N ILE A 42 -5.09 -8.77 -5.94
CA ILE A 42 -5.76 -9.75 -5.07
C ILE A 42 -4.75 -10.69 -4.43
N LEU A 43 -3.80 -11.21 -5.23
CA LEU A 43 -2.77 -12.12 -4.75
C LEU A 43 -1.86 -11.43 -3.70
N LEU A 44 -1.51 -10.17 -3.94
CA LEU A 44 -0.75 -9.37 -2.97
C LEU A 44 -1.53 -9.18 -1.66
N ALA A 45 -2.83 -8.87 -1.72
CA ALA A 45 -3.65 -8.70 -0.52
C ALA A 45 -3.74 -9.98 0.32
N ILE A 46 -3.86 -11.15 -0.33
CA ILE A 46 -3.86 -12.45 0.33
C ILE A 46 -2.51 -12.71 1.00
N ILE A 47 -1.39 -12.47 0.30
CA ILE A 47 -0.05 -12.69 0.87
C ILE A 47 0.20 -11.77 2.07
N ILE A 48 -0.14 -10.48 1.97
CA ILE A 48 0.03 -9.53 3.07
C ILE A 48 -0.81 -9.95 4.29
N TYR A 49 -2.02 -10.47 4.06
CA TYR A 49 -2.85 -11.00 5.14
C TYR A 49 -2.20 -12.19 5.84
N LEU A 50 -1.72 -13.16 5.07
CA LEU A 50 -1.01 -14.32 5.61
C LEU A 50 0.22 -13.89 6.39
N ILE A 51 1.02 -12.97 5.85
CA ILE A 51 2.21 -12.44 6.54
C ILE A 51 1.82 -11.82 7.88
N ARG A 52 0.73 -11.05 7.95
CA ARG A 52 0.29 -10.38 9.19
C ARG A 52 -0.38 -11.32 10.20
N LEU A 53 -0.81 -12.52 9.79
CA LEU A 53 -1.28 -13.57 10.69
C LEU A 53 -0.14 -14.22 11.47
N LEU A 54 1.10 -14.18 10.94
CA LEU A 54 2.25 -14.71 11.65
C LEU A 54 2.56 -13.83 12.89
N PRO A 55 2.84 -14.42 14.06
CA PRO A 55 3.14 -13.68 15.29
C PRO A 55 4.59 -13.17 15.29
N ILE A 56 4.95 -12.29 14.35
CA ILE A 56 6.31 -11.76 14.20
C ILE A 56 6.33 -10.26 14.59
N HIS A 57 7.51 -9.72 14.86
CA HIS A 57 7.70 -8.30 15.02
C HIS A 57 7.28 -7.51 13.77
N TYR A 58 6.70 -6.33 13.97
CA TYR A 58 6.17 -5.46 12.92
C TYR A 58 7.18 -5.15 11.80
N GLY A 59 8.46 -4.94 12.15
CA GLY A 59 9.52 -4.67 11.18
C GLY A 59 9.85 -5.83 10.25
N VAL A 60 9.57 -7.08 10.65
CA VAL A 60 9.78 -8.24 9.76
C VAL A 60 8.64 -8.34 8.76
N HIS A 61 7.41 -8.03 9.17
CA HIS A 61 6.26 -8.00 8.26
C HIS A 61 6.44 -6.98 7.13
N THR A 62 7.03 -5.81 7.39
CA THR A 62 7.27 -4.81 6.35
C THR A 62 8.28 -5.30 5.31
N ILE A 63 9.36 -5.96 5.74
CA ILE A 63 10.37 -6.55 4.85
C ILE A 63 9.75 -7.66 4.00
N LEU A 64 8.98 -8.57 4.62
CA LEU A 64 8.28 -9.65 3.92
C LEU A 64 7.29 -9.11 2.88
N ASN A 65 6.53 -8.06 3.23
CA ASN A 65 5.61 -7.41 2.30
C ASN A 65 6.37 -6.80 1.11
N LEU A 66 7.53 -6.18 1.34
CA LEU A 66 8.35 -5.63 0.26
C LEU A 66 8.82 -6.71 -0.70
N ILE A 67 9.30 -7.84 -0.17
CA ILE A 67 9.71 -9.00 -0.99
C ILE A 67 8.52 -9.51 -1.81
N ALA A 68 7.34 -9.64 -1.20
CA ALA A 68 6.13 -10.07 -1.91
C ALA A 68 5.76 -9.12 -3.06
N ILE A 69 5.83 -7.81 -2.85
CA ILE A 69 5.55 -6.80 -3.89
C ILE A 69 6.53 -6.95 -5.07
N VAL A 70 7.83 -7.08 -4.79
CA VAL A 70 8.87 -7.20 -5.83
C VAL A 70 8.66 -8.48 -6.64
N LEU A 71 8.40 -9.62 -5.99
CA LEU A 71 8.16 -10.89 -6.67
C LEU A 71 6.94 -10.81 -7.58
N ILE A 72 5.80 -10.33 -7.07
CA ILE A 72 4.57 -10.19 -7.85
C ILE A 72 4.77 -9.27 -9.06
N CYS A 73 5.42 -8.12 -8.85
CA CYS A 73 5.65 -7.17 -9.94
C CYS A 73 6.60 -7.71 -11.01
N THR A 74 7.58 -8.52 -10.62
CA THR A 74 8.55 -9.10 -11.56
C THR A 74 7.94 -10.26 -12.34
N PHE A 75 7.28 -11.20 -11.66
CA PHE A 75 6.76 -12.42 -12.28
C PHE A 75 5.43 -12.22 -13.03
N ILE A 76 4.49 -11.45 -12.48
CA ILE A 76 3.16 -11.29 -13.07
C ILE A 76 3.11 -10.09 -14.01
N ASN A 77 3.73 -8.98 -13.59
CA ASN A 77 3.63 -7.70 -14.30
C ASN A 77 4.82 -7.41 -15.22
N GLU A 78 5.76 -8.35 -15.33
CA GLU A 78 6.92 -8.30 -16.23
C GLU A 78 7.73 -7.00 -16.08
N VAL A 79 7.74 -6.44 -14.87
CA VAL A 79 8.56 -5.27 -14.53
C VAL A 79 10.00 -5.76 -14.31
N THR A 80 10.98 -5.04 -14.84
CA THR A 80 12.38 -5.43 -14.61
C THR A 80 12.70 -5.43 -13.11
N PRO A 81 13.43 -6.43 -12.59
CA PRO A 81 13.63 -6.59 -11.15
C PRO A 81 14.18 -5.33 -10.47
N ILE A 82 15.14 -4.66 -11.13
CA ILE A 82 15.75 -3.42 -10.64
C ILE A 82 14.71 -2.30 -10.49
N LYS A 83 13.78 -2.16 -11.45
CA LYS A 83 12.68 -1.19 -11.37
C LYS A 83 11.67 -1.56 -10.29
N ALA A 84 11.32 -2.85 -10.18
CA ALA A 84 10.40 -3.32 -9.15
C ALA A 84 10.93 -3.02 -7.74
N ILE A 85 12.22 -3.30 -7.49
CA ILE A 85 12.89 -3.02 -6.22
C ILE A 85 12.90 -1.52 -5.94
N THR A 86 13.39 -0.70 -6.88
CA THR A 86 13.50 0.76 -6.68
C THR A 86 12.14 1.41 -6.42
N TYR A 87 11.11 1.12 -7.22
CA TYR A 87 9.79 1.71 -7.02
C TYR A 87 9.09 1.19 -5.76
N SER A 88 9.25 -0.10 -5.41
CA SER A 88 8.67 -0.65 -4.17
C SER A 88 9.27 -0.01 -2.91
N LEU A 89 10.57 0.26 -2.91
CA LEU A 89 11.26 0.95 -1.80
C LEU A 89 10.80 2.41 -1.66
N ILE A 90 10.73 3.13 -2.78
CA ILE A 90 10.23 4.52 -2.79
C ILE A 90 8.80 4.54 -2.24
N LEU A 91 7.94 3.66 -2.75
CA LEU A 91 6.54 3.62 -2.35
C LEU A 91 6.36 3.26 -0.87
N MET A 92 7.09 2.27 -0.36
CA MET A 92 7.07 1.93 1.07
C MET A 92 7.55 3.08 1.95
N SER A 93 8.56 3.84 1.50
CA SER A 93 9.06 5.01 2.23
C SER A 93 7.99 6.11 2.31
N PHE A 94 7.30 6.40 1.21
CA PHE A 94 6.18 7.34 1.18
C PHE A 94 4.99 6.88 2.01
N LEU A 95 4.67 5.59 1.98
CA LEU A 95 3.60 5.00 2.79
C LEU A 95 3.90 5.15 4.29
N ALA A 96 5.13 4.80 4.71
CA ALA A 96 5.57 4.96 6.09
C ALA A 96 5.54 6.43 6.55
N LEU A 97 5.98 7.36 5.68
CA LEU A 97 5.90 8.79 5.96
C LEU A 97 4.46 9.27 6.11
N SER A 98 3.57 8.81 5.23
CA SER A 98 2.14 9.13 5.26
C SER A 98 1.47 8.60 6.53
N GLU A 99 1.80 7.38 6.96
CA GLU A 99 1.33 6.83 8.23
C GLU A 99 1.85 7.63 9.43
N ALA A 100 3.14 8.00 9.44
CA ALA A 100 3.73 8.80 10.50
C ALA A 100 3.09 10.18 10.61
N LEU A 101 2.87 10.86 9.49
CA LEU A 101 2.18 12.15 9.45
C LEU A 101 0.74 12.04 9.93
N ASN A 102 0.04 10.97 9.55
CA ASN A 102 -1.34 10.74 9.98
C ASN A 102 -1.42 10.50 11.49
N LEU A 103 -0.52 9.69 12.05
CA LEU A 103 -0.41 9.49 13.50
C LEU A 103 -0.09 10.81 14.23
N TYR A 104 0.81 11.62 13.68
CA TYR A 104 1.13 12.95 14.23
C TYR A 104 -0.10 13.88 14.22
N PHE A 105 -0.88 13.86 13.14
CA PHE A 105 -2.10 14.67 13.03
C PHE A 105 -3.16 14.22 14.04
N ILE A 106 -3.37 12.91 14.19
CA ILE A 106 -4.28 12.33 15.19
C ILE A 106 -3.84 12.74 16.60
N TYR A 107 -2.54 12.63 16.91
CA TYR A 107 -2.01 13.03 18.22
C TYR A 107 -2.29 14.52 18.53
N LYS A 108 -2.11 15.39 17.54
CA LYS A 108 -2.29 16.83 17.70
C LYS A 108 -3.76 17.27 17.77
N VAL A 109 -4.66 16.59 17.04
CA VAL A 109 -6.07 16.97 16.93
C VAL A 109 -6.94 16.29 17.97
N PHE A 110 -6.71 15.01 18.26
CA PHE A 110 -7.63 14.25 19.11
C PHE A 110 -7.29 14.30 20.60
N SER A 111 -6.05 14.62 21.01
CA SER A 111 -5.59 14.72 22.42
C SER A 111 -6.04 13.59 23.37
N GLU A 112 -6.58 12.50 22.83
CA GLU A 112 -7.11 11.35 23.55
C GLU A 112 -6.15 10.18 23.42
N ASN A 113 -6.09 9.39 24.48
CA ASN A 113 -5.16 8.28 24.67
C ASN A 113 -5.14 7.33 23.46
N ILE A 114 -4.05 7.39 22.70
CA ILE A 114 -3.62 6.43 21.66
C ILE A 114 -4.05 4.97 21.98
N PRO A 115 -3.89 4.44 23.21
CA PRO A 115 -4.29 3.06 23.51
C PRO A 115 -5.78 2.74 23.32
N ASP A 116 -6.72 3.68 23.48
CA ASP A 116 -8.15 3.41 23.32
C ASP A 116 -8.60 3.38 21.85
N ILE A 117 -7.87 4.06 20.97
CA ILE A 117 -8.07 3.97 19.51
C ILE A 117 -7.58 2.61 18.99
N PHE A 118 -6.49 2.07 19.56
CA PHE A 118 -5.94 0.77 19.20
C PHE A 118 -6.76 -0.42 19.72
N LYS A 119 -7.64 -0.23 20.71
CA LYS A 119 -8.56 -1.29 21.19
C LYS A 119 -9.66 -1.62 20.18
N ASN A 120 -10.08 -0.66 19.35
CA ASN A 120 -11.20 -0.85 18.43
C ASN A 120 -10.72 -0.95 16.97
N PRO A 121 -10.81 -2.13 16.33
CA PRO A 121 -10.28 -2.35 14.96
C PRO A 121 -10.95 -1.45 13.92
N LEU A 122 -12.24 -1.14 14.09
CA LEU A 122 -12.95 -0.21 13.21
C LEU A 122 -12.38 1.22 13.29
N LYS A 123 -12.13 1.70 14.51
CA LYS A 123 -11.53 3.04 14.71
C LYS A 123 -10.11 3.09 14.14
N LYS A 124 -9.32 2.03 14.32
CA LYS A 124 -7.96 1.91 13.77
C LYS A 124 -7.92 1.91 12.24
N SER A 125 -8.90 1.28 11.60
CA SER A 125 -8.99 1.26 10.13
C SER A 125 -9.44 2.60 9.56
N ILE A 126 -10.41 3.26 10.20
CA ILE A 126 -10.88 4.59 9.80
C ILE A 126 -9.78 5.63 9.98
N THR A 127 -9.04 5.59 11.09
CA THR A 127 -7.91 6.50 11.31
C THR A 127 -6.73 6.23 10.38
N GLY A 128 -6.63 5.04 9.77
CA GLY A 128 -5.63 4.71 8.76
C GLY A 128 -6.02 5.07 7.32
N MET A 129 -7.28 5.38 7.02
CA MET A 129 -7.69 5.78 5.66
C MET A 129 -7.11 7.10 5.17
N PRO A 130 -6.94 8.16 6.00
CA PRO A 130 -6.39 9.42 5.55
C PRO A 130 -5.00 9.29 4.93
N SER A 131 -4.16 8.37 5.42
CA SER A 131 -2.81 8.17 4.86
C SER A 131 -2.85 7.62 3.43
N ILE A 132 -3.84 6.79 3.09
CA ILE A 132 -4.05 6.29 1.73
C ILE A 132 -4.48 7.44 0.82
N ILE A 133 -5.37 8.31 1.28
CA ILE A 133 -5.84 9.48 0.52
C ILE A 133 -4.69 10.44 0.23
N VAL A 134 -3.86 10.74 1.24
CA VAL A 134 -2.66 11.56 1.06
C VAL A 134 -1.72 10.95 0.04
N LEU A 135 -1.50 9.64 0.11
CA LEU A 135 -0.63 8.93 -0.84
C LEU A 135 -1.19 9.02 -2.28
N VAL A 136 -2.49 8.85 -2.48
CA VAL A 136 -3.15 9.04 -3.78
C VAL A 136 -2.94 10.46 -4.31
N ILE A 137 -3.12 11.49 -3.47
CA ILE A 137 -2.95 12.89 -3.87
C ILE A 137 -1.50 13.17 -4.30
N VAL A 138 -0.52 12.72 -3.51
CA VAL A 138 0.91 12.89 -3.83
C VAL A 138 1.24 12.23 -5.16
N PHE A 139 0.77 10.99 -5.39
CA PHE A 139 1.03 10.29 -6.63
C PHE A 139 0.33 10.92 -7.84
N LEU A 140 -0.93 11.38 -7.69
CA LEU A 140 -1.62 12.13 -8.74
C LEU A 140 -0.87 13.41 -9.12
N PHE A 141 -0.27 14.10 -8.14
CA PHE A 141 0.54 15.28 -8.38
C PHE A 141 1.80 14.94 -9.19
N ILE A 142 2.48 13.84 -8.85
CA ILE A 142 3.65 13.35 -9.61
C ILE A 142 3.25 12.95 -11.04
N PHE A 143 2.10 12.30 -11.22
CA PHE A 143 1.57 11.96 -12.56
C PHE A 143 1.35 13.20 -13.43
N ARG A 144 0.76 14.25 -12.84
CA ARG A 144 0.52 15.52 -13.53
C ARG A 144 1.81 16.23 -13.91
N LEU A 145 2.81 16.23 -13.03
CA LEU A 145 4.15 16.80 -13.32
C LEU A 145 4.89 16.06 -14.44
N LYS A 146 4.71 14.72 -14.53
CA LYS A 146 5.34 13.91 -15.58
C LYS A 146 4.59 13.97 -16.93
N ASN A 147 3.51 14.76 -17.00
CA ASN A 147 2.65 14.93 -18.18
C ASN A 147 2.17 13.60 -18.82
N ARG A 148 2.11 12.53 -18.03
CA ARG A 148 1.60 11.22 -18.46
C ARG A 148 0.14 11.09 -18.07
N ARG A 149 -0.72 10.71 -19.02
CA ARG A 149 -2.13 10.49 -18.72
C ARG A 149 -2.31 9.09 -18.14
N VAL A 150 -3.13 8.97 -17.10
CA VAL A 150 -3.53 7.66 -16.50
C VAL A 150 -4.07 6.70 -17.58
N LYS A 151 -4.68 7.25 -18.63
CA LYS A 151 -5.19 6.51 -19.80
C LYS A 151 -4.10 5.82 -20.62
N ASP A 152 -2.86 6.32 -20.61
CA ASP A 152 -1.74 5.75 -21.37
C ASP A 152 -1.13 4.51 -20.68
N VAL A 153 -1.52 4.28 -19.42
CA VAL A 153 -1.02 3.16 -18.62
C VAL A 153 -1.75 1.87 -18.97
N PHE A 154 -3.06 1.91 -19.23
CA PHE A 154 -3.86 0.73 -19.59
C PHE A 154 -3.95 0.55 -21.11
N TYR A 155 -3.89 -0.69 -21.59
CA TYR A 155 -4.24 -1.05 -22.98
C TYR A 155 -5.53 -1.87 -23.00
#